data_AF-K1QJ06-F1
#
_entry.id   AF-K1QJ06-F1
#
_cell.length_a   1.000
_cell.length_b   1.000
_cell.length_c   1.000
_cell.angle_alpha   90.00
_cell.angle_beta   90.00
_cell.angle_gamma   90.00
#
_symmetry.space_group_name_H-M   'P 1'
#
loop_
_entity.id
_entity.type
_entity.pdbx_description
1 polymer ?
#
loop_
_entity_poly.entity_id
_entity_poly.type
_entity_poly.pdbx_seq_one_letter_code
_entity_poly.pdbx_strand_id
1 'polypeptide(L)'
;MESTFPTALSISLVVNVILGIVFSGMYIFLYPGMTSTEENPVVQEARLTSTLATNNGFCVSCDYLGESLFTSNTLYTEVVQVNCGNEHRLCCYNDTVLQEFIFAAANKVRNLNEISDDVSSLKNSLETTWRNRENAAHLYIDTSKPLSKDNYVRWQTSDPLGSAFRSPNISLANSTTIRVSAAGKYYIYSSLKILQGYTAQSENFNVILGRKRKSSNNSYLEKLQLRKFRNNKRDPYESVLFHGIVYLEAEYEVVVDVQENAKNLIDVSSSFSNYFGIYKVE
;
A
#
# COMPACT_ATOMS: atom_id res chain seq x y z
N MET A 1 8.29 18.00 -77.55
CA MET A 1 8.85 17.15 -76.47
C MET A 1 8.28 17.73 -75.18
N GLU A 2 7.05 17.34 -74.87
CA GLU A 2 6.22 17.99 -73.85
C GLU A 2 6.54 17.48 -72.45
N SER A 3 6.55 18.38 -71.48
CA SER A 3 7.06 18.17 -70.14
C SER A 3 6.11 17.30 -69.31
N THR A 4 6.37 15.99 -69.25
CA THR A 4 5.65 15.02 -68.42
C THR A 4 6.13 14.95 -66.96
N PHE A 5 7.19 15.70 -66.63
CA PHE A 5 7.81 15.70 -65.30
C PHE A 5 7.02 16.40 -64.17
N PRO A 6 6.38 17.58 -64.37
CA PRO A 6 5.69 18.27 -63.28
C PRO A 6 4.36 17.62 -62.87
N THR A 7 3.71 16.89 -63.79
CA THR A 7 2.43 16.20 -63.53
C THR A 7 2.62 14.96 -62.66
N ALA A 8 3.66 14.15 -62.90
CA ALA A 8 3.94 12.95 -62.12
C ALA A 8 4.27 13.27 -60.65
N LEU A 9 5.01 14.35 -60.42
CA LEU A 9 5.40 14.79 -59.07
C LEU A 9 4.18 15.33 -58.29
N SER A 10 3.30 16.06 -58.98
CA SER A 10 2.04 16.56 -58.41
C SER A 10 1.10 15.42 -58.03
N ILE A 11 0.98 14.39 -58.89
CA ILE A 11 0.16 13.20 -58.60
C ILE A 11 0.73 12.42 -57.42
N SER A 12 2.05 12.23 -57.34
CA SER A 12 2.70 11.54 -56.22
C SER A 12 2.49 12.26 -54.88
N LEU A 13 2.55 13.60 -54.87
CA LEU A 13 2.28 14.39 -53.67
C LEU A 13 0.84 14.19 -53.20
N VAL A 14 -0.12 14.28 -54.11
CA VAL A 14 -1.56 14.13 -53.78
C VAL A 14 -1.84 12.74 -53.22
N VAL A 15 -1.28 11.69 -53.83
CA VAL A 15 -1.46 10.31 -53.36
C VAL A 15 -0.88 10.10 -51.97
N ASN A 16 0.32 10.65 -51.69
CA ASN A 16 0.95 10.52 -50.38
C ASN A 16 0.20 11.29 -49.28
N VAL A 17 -0.36 12.46 -49.59
CA VAL A 17 -1.19 13.22 -48.65
C VAL A 17 -2.49 12.46 -48.32
N ILE A 18 -3.15 11.90 -49.33
CA ILE A 18 -4.37 11.09 -49.12
C ILE A 18 -4.04 9.85 -48.28
N LEU A 19 -2.96 9.14 -48.59
CA LEU A 19 -2.53 7.98 -47.80
C LEU A 19 -2.23 8.37 -46.34
N GLY A 20 -1.55 9.50 -46.11
CA GLY A 20 -1.30 10.02 -44.75
C GLY A 20 -2.59 10.26 -43.97
N ILE A 21 -3.59 10.90 -44.58
CA ILE A 21 -4.90 11.15 -43.95
C ILE A 21 -5.62 9.83 -43.65
N VAL A 22 -5.61 8.87 -44.57
CA VAL A 22 -6.24 7.56 -44.38
C VAL A 22 -5.56 6.77 -43.26
N PHE A 23 -4.22 6.74 -43.22
CA PHE A 23 -3.49 6.05 -42.17
C PHE A 23 -3.65 6.72 -40.81
N SER A 24 -3.65 8.05 -40.73
CA SER A 24 -3.92 8.77 -39.49
C SER A 24 -5.36 8.56 -39.01
N GLY A 25 -6.34 8.56 -39.92
CA GLY A 25 -7.73 8.24 -39.60
C GLY A 25 -7.90 6.81 -39.10
N MET A 26 -7.31 5.82 -39.80
CA MET A 26 -7.31 4.43 -39.35
C MET A 26 -6.60 4.25 -38.01
N TYR A 27 -5.51 4.98 -37.73
CA TYR A 27 -4.85 4.94 -36.44
C TYR A 27 -5.77 5.42 -35.30
N ILE A 28 -6.52 6.50 -35.52
CA ILE A 28 -7.50 7.01 -34.55
C ILE A 28 -8.65 6.02 -34.33
N PHE A 29 -9.15 5.38 -35.40
CA PHE A 29 -10.26 4.42 -35.29
C PHE A 29 -9.86 3.03 -34.78
N LEU A 30 -8.64 2.56 -35.06
CA LEU A 30 -8.12 1.26 -34.61
C LEU A 30 -7.49 1.32 -33.20
N TYR A 31 -7.12 2.51 -32.71
CA TYR A 31 -6.64 2.72 -31.35
C TYR A 31 -7.58 3.68 -30.57
N PRO A 32 -8.73 3.19 -30.06
CA PRO A 32 -9.65 4.02 -29.27
C PRO A 32 -9.12 4.35 -27.85
N GLY A 33 -7.81 4.22 -27.61
CA GLY A 33 -7.19 4.35 -26.28
C GLY A 33 -6.65 5.74 -25.91
N MET A 34 -6.72 6.76 -26.78
CA MET A 34 -6.06 8.05 -26.52
C MET A 34 -6.97 9.29 -26.46
N THR A 35 -8.29 9.20 -26.71
CA THR A 35 -9.19 10.36 -26.63
C THR A 35 -10.57 10.02 -26.09
N SER A 36 -10.62 9.38 -24.92
CA SER A 36 -11.86 9.28 -24.13
C SER A 36 -11.65 10.00 -22.79
N THR A 37 -11.77 11.32 -22.81
CA THR A 37 -12.20 12.09 -21.64
C THR A 37 -13.72 12.10 -21.63
N GLU A 38 -14.32 10.99 -21.25
CA GLU A 38 -15.62 11.04 -20.58
C GLU A 38 -15.33 11.24 -19.09
N GLU A 39 -15.62 12.45 -18.62
CA GLU A 39 -15.72 12.76 -17.20
C GLU A 39 -16.87 11.94 -16.61
N ASN A 40 -16.53 10.77 -16.04
CA ASN A 40 -17.38 10.12 -15.05
C ASN A 40 -17.00 10.67 -13.67
N PRO A 41 -17.94 11.31 -12.95
CA PRO A 41 -17.64 11.84 -11.63
C PRO A 41 -17.45 10.65 -10.66
N VAL A 42 -16.42 10.73 -9.82
CA VAL A 42 -16.19 9.90 -8.61
C VAL A 42 -15.39 8.58 -8.75
N VAL A 43 -15.03 8.08 -9.95
CA VAL A 43 -14.26 6.80 -10.06
C VAL A 43 -12.81 6.97 -10.53
N GLN A 44 -12.31 8.21 -10.62
CA GLN A 44 -10.99 8.49 -11.25
C GLN A 44 -9.77 8.47 -10.32
N GLU A 45 -9.91 8.17 -9.02
CA GLU A 45 -8.77 8.02 -8.09
C GLU A 45 -8.51 6.59 -7.60
N ALA A 46 -9.23 5.58 -8.10
CA ALA A 46 -9.05 4.18 -7.69
C ALA A 46 -7.80 3.50 -8.30
N ARG A 47 -6.87 4.26 -8.89
CA ARG A 47 -5.53 3.76 -9.21
C ARG A 47 -4.64 3.96 -7.97
N LEU A 48 -4.35 2.84 -7.29
CA LEU A 48 -3.32 2.68 -6.24
C LEU A 48 -3.66 3.03 -4.78
N THR A 49 -4.92 2.99 -4.34
CA THR A 49 -5.18 2.82 -2.90
C THR A 49 -6.11 1.65 -2.69
N SER A 50 -5.64 0.66 -1.93
CA SER A 50 -6.41 -0.49 -1.46
C SER A 50 -7.47 -0.09 -0.43
N THR A 51 -7.90 1.17 -0.41
CA THR A 51 -8.81 1.79 0.55
C THR A 51 -9.80 2.70 -0.18
N LEU A 52 -11.11 2.52 0.04
CA LEU A 52 -12.16 3.40 -0.46
C LEU A 52 -12.91 4.05 0.70
N ALA A 53 -13.11 5.37 0.64
CA ALA A 53 -13.91 6.09 1.62
C ALA A 53 -15.38 5.78 1.39
N THR A 54 -16.13 5.57 2.48
CA THR A 54 -17.60 5.59 2.46
C THR A 54 -18.08 6.72 3.36
N ASN A 55 -19.38 7.02 3.32
CA ASN A 55 -19.95 8.12 4.11
C ASN A 55 -19.77 7.93 5.63
N ASN A 56 -19.64 6.68 6.10
CA ASN A 56 -19.58 6.34 7.53
C ASN A 56 -18.39 5.42 7.88
N GLY A 57 -17.40 5.27 7.00
CA GLY A 57 -16.33 4.30 7.18
C GLY A 57 -15.40 4.17 5.98
N PHE A 58 -14.71 3.04 5.89
CA PHE A 58 -13.76 2.79 4.81
C PHE A 58 -13.78 1.32 4.42
N CYS A 59 -13.42 1.03 3.17
CA CYS A 59 -13.30 -0.34 2.66
C CYS A 59 -11.86 -0.64 2.30
N VAL A 60 -11.37 -1.80 2.73
CA VAL A 60 -9.98 -2.22 2.48
C VAL A 60 -9.94 -3.50 1.66
N SER A 61 -8.94 -3.66 0.80
CA SER A 61 -8.74 -4.94 0.12
C SER A 61 -8.59 -6.06 1.13
N CYS A 62 -9.40 -7.11 0.96
CA CYS A 62 -9.46 -8.23 1.89
C CYS A 62 -9.34 -9.60 1.20
N ASP A 63 -8.75 -9.61 0.00
CA ASP A 63 -8.54 -10.83 -0.79
C ASP A 63 -7.76 -11.91 -0.02
N TYR A 64 -6.93 -11.50 0.94
CA TYR A 64 -6.12 -12.38 1.78
C TYR A 64 -6.92 -13.27 2.74
N LEU A 65 -8.19 -12.97 2.98
CA LEU A 65 -9.05 -13.71 3.92
C LEU A 65 -9.70 -14.97 3.30
N GLY A 66 -9.39 -15.31 2.04
CA GLY A 66 -9.88 -16.53 1.37
C GLY A 66 -11.32 -16.41 0.85
N GLU A 67 -11.81 -17.42 0.13
CA GLU A 67 -13.10 -17.39 -0.57
C GLU A 67 -14.32 -17.39 0.37
N SER A 68 -14.19 -17.98 1.56
CA SER A 68 -15.28 -18.17 2.53
C SER A 68 -15.48 -16.99 3.48
N LEU A 69 -15.65 -15.79 2.94
CA LEU A 69 -15.75 -14.55 3.69
C LEU A 69 -17.22 -14.08 3.78
N PHE A 70 -17.86 -14.34 4.91
CA PHE A 70 -19.25 -13.93 5.17
C PHE A 70 -19.27 -12.76 6.15
N THR A 71 -20.06 -11.73 5.86
CA THR A 71 -20.27 -10.57 6.75
C THR A 71 -20.73 -11.00 8.15
N SER A 72 -21.57 -12.05 8.25
CA SER A 72 -22.05 -12.60 9.52
C SER A 72 -20.94 -13.10 10.46
N ASN A 73 -19.77 -13.43 9.92
CA ASN A 73 -18.64 -14.00 10.67
C ASN A 73 -17.46 -13.03 10.77
N THR A 74 -17.64 -11.79 10.32
CA THR A 74 -16.57 -10.77 10.31
C THR A 74 -17.03 -9.47 10.94
N LEU A 75 -16.09 -8.59 11.29
CA LEU A 75 -16.39 -7.23 11.74
C LEU A 75 -16.80 -6.31 10.59
N TYR A 76 -16.66 -6.77 9.35
CA TYR A 76 -16.92 -5.95 8.20
C TYR A 76 -18.42 -5.74 8.05
N THR A 77 -18.81 -4.48 7.96
CA THR A 77 -20.21 -4.10 7.72
C THR A 77 -20.66 -4.54 6.34
N GLU A 78 -19.74 -4.62 5.39
CA GLU A 78 -20.02 -5.00 4.01
C GLU A 78 -18.80 -5.64 3.36
N VAL A 79 -19.02 -6.56 2.43
CA VAL A 79 -17.98 -7.09 1.54
C VAL A 79 -18.43 -6.80 0.11
N VAL A 80 -17.70 -5.93 -0.57
CA VAL A 80 -18.00 -5.47 -1.93
C VAL A 80 -17.06 -6.16 -2.91
N GLN A 81 -17.62 -6.79 -3.93
CA GLN A 81 -16.84 -7.33 -5.04
C GLN A 81 -16.65 -6.25 -6.10
N VAL A 82 -15.40 -5.96 -6.44
CA VAL A 82 -15.03 -4.96 -7.44
C VAL A 82 -14.64 -5.65 -8.74
N ASN A 83 -15.30 -5.26 -9.84
CA ASN A 83 -15.03 -5.78 -11.18
C ASN A 83 -13.79 -5.11 -11.79
N CYS A 84 -12.63 -5.27 -11.15
CA CYS A 84 -11.36 -4.69 -11.58
C CYS A 84 -10.32 -5.78 -11.88
N GLY A 85 -10.63 -6.70 -12.80
CA GLY A 85 -9.68 -7.72 -13.29
C GLY A 85 -9.20 -8.70 -12.20
N ASN A 86 -9.72 -9.93 -12.24
CA ASN A 86 -9.79 -10.87 -11.12
C ASN A 86 -10.70 -10.37 -9.99
N GLU A 87 -11.31 -11.31 -9.26
CA GLU A 87 -12.33 -11.09 -8.23
C GLU A 87 -11.78 -10.37 -6.98
N HIS A 88 -11.44 -9.09 -7.13
CA HIS A 88 -11.03 -8.26 -6.00
C HIS A 88 -12.21 -7.98 -5.08
N ARG A 89 -11.96 -8.10 -3.78
CA ARG A 89 -12.94 -7.86 -2.73
C ARG A 89 -12.43 -6.79 -1.79
N LEU A 90 -13.35 -5.90 -1.45
CA LEU A 90 -13.17 -4.86 -0.46
C LEU A 90 -14.04 -5.19 0.73
N CYS A 91 -13.47 -5.12 1.92
CA CYS A 91 -14.17 -5.31 3.15
C CYS A 91 -14.32 -3.96 3.86
N CYS A 92 -15.55 -3.52 4.03
CA CYS A 92 -15.91 -2.23 4.59
C CYS A 92 -16.10 -2.31 6.10
N TYR A 93 -15.65 -1.28 6.79
CA TYR A 93 -15.80 -1.13 8.22
C TYR A 93 -16.30 0.28 8.54
N ASN A 94 -17.42 0.37 9.26
CA ASN A 94 -17.96 1.65 9.71
C ASN A 94 -17.28 2.11 10.99
N ASP A 95 -16.16 2.80 10.83
CA ASP A 95 -15.51 3.56 11.89
C ASP A 95 -14.91 4.83 11.27
N THR A 96 -15.56 5.95 11.51
CA THR A 96 -15.17 7.26 10.96
C THR A 96 -13.86 7.77 11.56
N VAL A 97 -13.58 7.44 12.82
CA VAL A 97 -12.32 7.82 13.49
C VAL A 97 -11.15 7.08 12.86
N LEU A 98 -11.36 5.80 12.54
CA LEU A 98 -10.40 4.99 11.84
C LEU A 98 -10.25 5.41 10.37
N GLN A 99 -11.35 5.71 9.69
CA GLN A 99 -11.35 6.27 8.35
C GLN A 99 -10.46 7.51 8.28
N GLU A 100 -10.74 8.53 9.11
CA GLU A 100 -9.95 9.78 9.16
C GLU A 100 -8.45 9.49 9.37
N PHE A 101 -8.13 8.58 10.27
CA PHE A 101 -6.75 8.17 10.53
C PHE A 101 -6.09 7.52 9.29
N ILE A 102 -6.75 6.58 8.62
CA ILE A 102 -6.20 5.88 7.45
C ILE A 102 -5.98 6.86 6.30
N PHE A 103 -6.91 7.78 6.07
CA PHE A 103 -6.77 8.79 5.04
C PHE A 103 -5.65 9.78 5.36
N ALA A 104 -5.51 10.21 6.61
CA ALA A 104 -4.38 11.04 7.04
C ALA A 104 -3.04 10.31 6.85
N ALA A 105 -2.96 9.02 7.22
CA ALA A 105 -1.77 8.20 7.05
C ALA A 105 -1.43 7.97 5.55
N ALA A 106 -2.43 7.72 4.71
CA ALA A 106 -2.25 7.51 3.26
C ALA A 106 -1.84 8.81 2.54
N ASN A 107 -2.43 9.95 2.90
CA ASN A 107 -2.08 11.25 2.33
C ASN A 107 -0.64 11.65 2.70
N LYS A 108 -0.18 11.33 3.91
CA LYS A 108 1.23 11.52 4.32
C LYS A 108 2.22 10.76 3.45
N VAL A 109 1.86 9.56 2.96
CA VAL A 109 2.70 8.77 2.05
C VAL A 109 2.76 9.39 0.64
N ARG A 110 1.74 10.16 0.23
CA ARG A 110 1.72 10.85 -1.07
C ARG A 110 2.53 12.16 -1.03
N ASN A 111 2.55 12.87 0.09
CA ASN A 111 3.16 14.20 0.24
C ASN A 111 4.47 14.19 1.05
N LEU A 112 5.37 13.22 0.77
CA LEU A 112 6.55 12.89 1.59
C LEU A 112 7.64 13.98 1.73
N ASN A 113 7.50 15.15 1.08
CA ASN A 113 8.58 16.14 1.01
C ASN A 113 8.33 17.42 1.82
N GLU A 114 7.16 17.60 2.44
CA GLU A 114 6.86 18.80 3.23
C GLU A 114 6.19 18.44 4.56
N ILE A 115 6.60 19.13 5.64
CA ILE A 115 5.82 19.17 6.87
C ILE A 115 4.59 20.02 6.55
N SER A 116 3.56 19.40 5.97
CA SER A 116 2.28 20.04 5.67
C SER A 116 1.36 20.00 6.90
N ASP A 117 0.26 20.76 6.85
CA ASP A 117 -0.83 20.70 7.85
C ASP A 117 -1.34 19.26 8.10
N ASP A 118 -1.17 18.34 7.14
CA ASP A 118 -1.51 16.92 7.26
C ASP A 118 -0.68 16.19 8.33
N VAL A 119 0.60 16.56 8.49
CA VAL A 119 1.47 15.96 9.52
C VAL A 119 1.01 16.37 10.91
N SER A 120 0.57 17.62 11.07
CA SER A 120 -0.01 18.14 12.32
C SER A 120 -1.34 17.46 12.66
N SER A 121 -2.21 17.25 11.67
CA SER A 121 -3.47 16.52 11.85
C SER A 121 -3.25 15.06 12.27
N LEU A 122 -2.35 14.33 11.59
CA LEU A 122 -2.01 12.97 11.96
C LEU A 122 -1.38 12.90 13.36
N LYS A 123 -0.46 13.82 13.67
CA LYS A 123 0.15 13.91 15.01
C LYS A 123 -0.91 14.12 16.07
N ASN A 124 -1.84 15.06 15.87
CA ASN A 124 -2.94 15.30 16.79
C ASN A 124 -3.80 14.04 16.96
N SER A 125 -4.22 13.39 15.87
CA SER A 125 -4.99 12.13 15.94
C SER A 125 -4.24 11.05 16.75
N LEU A 126 -2.95 10.85 16.47
CA LEU A 126 -2.09 9.89 17.18
C LEU A 126 -2.00 10.22 18.68
N GLU A 127 -1.83 11.49 19.03
CA GLU A 127 -1.70 11.96 20.41
C GLU A 127 -3.00 11.92 21.20
N THR A 128 -4.12 12.37 20.61
CA THR A 128 -5.40 12.52 21.33
C THR A 128 -6.19 11.23 21.38
N THR A 129 -6.18 10.45 20.31
CA THR A 129 -7.11 9.34 20.13
C THR A 129 -6.43 7.99 20.29
N TRP A 130 -5.28 7.80 19.65
CA TRP A 130 -4.65 6.49 19.55
C TRP A 130 -3.77 6.14 20.74
N ARG A 131 -2.99 7.11 21.23
CA ARG A 131 -2.05 6.93 22.35
C ARG A 131 -2.73 6.48 23.65
N ASN A 132 -3.98 6.85 23.85
CA ASN A 132 -4.75 6.55 25.07
C ASN A 132 -5.42 5.17 25.07
N ARG A 133 -5.32 4.39 23.98
CA ARG A 133 -5.91 3.05 23.89
C ARG A 133 -5.00 2.00 24.53
N GLU A 134 -5.58 1.09 25.31
CA GLU A 134 -4.83 0.09 26.09
C GLU A 134 -4.07 -0.95 25.24
N ASN A 135 -4.52 -1.22 24.02
CA ASN A 135 -3.97 -2.24 23.12
C ASN A 135 -3.60 -1.62 21.77
N ALA A 136 -2.72 -0.62 21.78
CA ALA A 136 -2.36 0.14 20.60
C ALA A 136 -0.86 0.48 20.56
N ALA A 137 -0.30 0.53 19.35
CA ALA A 137 1.04 1.04 19.12
C ALA A 137 1.13 1.71 17.75
N HIS A 138 1.96 2.74 17.68
CA HIS A 138 2.43 3.36 16.45
C HIS A 138 3.95 3.49 16.55
N LEU A 139 4.65 2.81 15.64
CA LEU A 139 6.09 2.62 15.65
C LEU A 139 6.69 3.11 14.34
N TYR A 140 7.91 3.60 14.40
CA TYR A 140 8.68 3.99 13.22
C TYR A 140 9.85 3.03 13.01
N ILE A 141 10.37 2.99 11.79
CA ILE A 141 11.55 2.16 11.49
C ILE A 141 12.77 2.64 12.30
N ASP A 142 13.60 1.69 12.73
CA ASP A 142 14.93 1.95 13.26
C ASP A 142 15.86 2.32 12.09
N THR A 143 16.08 3.61 11.85
CA THR A 143 16.89 4.09 10.72
C THR A 143 18.37 3.71 10.84
N SER A 144 18.86 3.43 12.05
CA SER A 144 20.25 3.01 12.28
C SER A 144 20.45 1.54 11.90
N LYS A 145 19.41 0.72 12.10
CA LYS A 145 19.42 -0.71 11.83
C LYS A 145 18.02 -1.15 11.40
N PRO A 146 17.63 -0.96 10.13
CA PRO A 146 16.25 -1.16 9.67
C PRO A 146 15.83 -2.64 9.60
N LEU A 147 16.78 -3.57 9.54
CA LEU A 147 16.51 -5.01 9.44
C LEU A 147 17.30 -5.82 10.46
N SER A 148 16.70 -6.93 10.89
CA SER A 148 17.36 -7.96 11.69
C SER A 148 18.18 -8.92 10.83
N LYS A 149 18.90 -9.84 11.48
CA LYS A 149 19.60 -10.93 10.77
C LYS A 149 18.62 -11.85 10.02
N ASP A 150 17.41 -12.00 10.57
CA ASP A 150 16.34 -12.84 10.05
C ASP A 150 15.37 -12.06 9.14
N ASN A 151 15.81 -10.95 8.54
CA ASN A 151 15.04 -10.20 7.54
C ASN A 151 13.78 -9.48 8.04
N TYR A 152 13.58 -9.43 9.35
CA TYR A 152 12.46 -8.68 9.93
C TYR A 152 12.78 -7.20 10.07
N VAL A 153 11.80 -6.37 9.70
CA VAL A 153 11.87 -4.92 9.92
C VAL A 153 11.97 -4.62 11.40
N ARG A 154 12.89 -3.71 11.73
CA ARG A 154 13.12 -3.23 13.08
C ARG A 154 12.40 -1.92 13.30
N TRP A 155 11.67 -1.86 14.39
CA TRP A 155 10.79 -0.78 14.81
C TRP A 155 11.29 -0.19 16.13
N GLN A 156 10.96 1.08 16.34
CA GLN A 156 11.28 1.82 17.55
C GLN A 156 10.10 2.68 18.00
N THR A 157 10.11 3.02 19.29
CA THR A 157 9.11 3.86 19.96
C THR A 157 9.56 5.31 20.10
N SER A 158 10.66 5.67 19.45
CA SER A 158 11.20 7.03 19.39
C SER A 158 11.21 7.51 17.95
N ASP A 159 10.70 8.70 17.72
CA ASP A 159 10.72 9.39 16.43
C ASP A 159 10.97 10.89 16.65
N PRO A 160 11.44 11.63 15.63
CA PRO A 160 11.71 13.06 15.76
C PRO A 160 10.49 13.91 16.13
N LEU A 161 9.26 13.44 15.87
CA LEU A 161 8.02 14.21 16.15
C LEU A 161 7.37 13.85 17.49
N GLY A 162 7.88 12.84 18.20
CA GLY A 162 7.29 12.31 19.43
C GLY A 162 5.94 11.60 19.22
N SER A 163 5.60 11.28 17.97
CA SER A 163 4.32 10.67 17.60
C SER A 163 4.28 9.15 17.81
N ALA A 164 5.44 8.53 17.98
CA ALA A 164 5.57 7.12 18.30
C ALA A 164 5.04 6.83 19.72
N PHE A 165 4.36 5.69 19.86
CA PHE A 165 3.88 5.22 21.15
C PHE A 165 3.67 3.72 21.14
N ARG A 166 3.63 3.15 22.34
CA ARG A 166 3.29 1.75 22.57
C ARG A 166 2.58 1.67 23.92
N SER A 167 1.37 1.13 23.91
CA SER A 167 0.63 0.89 25.14
C SER A 167 1.25 -0.28 25.93
N PRO A 168 0.99 -0.39 27.25
CA PRO A 168 1.55 -1.46 28.08
C PRO A 168 1.23 -2.88 27.60
N ASN A 169 0.07 -3.09 26.97
CA ASN A 169 -0.39 -4.42 26.50
C ASN A 169 0.11 -4.79 25.10
N ILE A 170 0.98 -3.97 24.50
CA ILE A 170 1.71 -4.29 23.28
C ILE A 170 3.19 -4.41 23.65
N SER A 171 3.80 -5.57 23.41
CA SER A 171 5.24 -5.75 23.60
C SER A 171 5.99 -5.73 22.27
N LEU A 172 7.20 -5.16 22.29
CA LEU A 172 8.09 -5.12 21.13
C LEU A 172 9.36 -5.90 21.46
N ALA A 173 9.40 -7.18 21.07
CA ALA A 173 10.54 -8.04 21.33
C ALA A 173 11.61 -7.86 20.26
N ASN A 174 12.86 -7.67 20.70
CA ASN A 174 14.06 -7.51 19.85
C ASN A 174 13.95 -6.40 18.78
N SER A 175 13.06 -5.43 19.00
CA SER A 175 12.68 -4.39 18.02
C SER A 175 11.98 -4.91 16.76
N THR A 176 11.73 -6.21 16.58
CA THR A 176 11.16 -6.75 15.32
C THR A 176 9.74 -7.26 15.47
N THR A 177 9.43 -7.75 16.67
CA THR A 177 8.28 -8.62 16.87
C THR A 177 7.29 -7.91 17.77
N ILE A 178 6.14 -7.55 17.20
CA ILE A 178 5.05 -6.93 17.93
C ILE A 178 4.17 -8.04 18.50
N ARG A 179 4.00 -8.11 19.82
CA ARG A 179 3.15 -9.11 20.46
C ARG A 179 2.01 -8.45 21.22
N VAL A 180 0.81 -8.98 21.03
CA VAL A 180 -0.41 -8.55 21.71
C VAL A 180 -0.64 -9.36 22.98
N SER A 181 -1.02 -8.70 24.08
CA SER A 181 -1.31 -9.38 25.35
C SER A 181 -2.78 -9.80 25.50
N ALA A 182 -3.69 -9.21 24.72
CA ALA A 182 -5.11 -9.55 24.73
C ALA A 182 -5.52 -10.22 23.42
N ALA A 183 -6.41 -11.21 23.52
CA ALA A 183 -7.10 -11.71 22.34
C ALA A 183 -8.10 -10.66 21.84
N GLY A 184 -8.30 -10.58 20.53
CA GLY A 184 -9.25 -9.66 19.93
C GLY A 184 -9.04 -9.47 18.44
N LYS A 185 -9.87 -8.62 17.85
CA LYS A 185 -9.69 -8.16 16.49
C LYS A 185 -8.84 -6.90 16.52
N TYR A 186 -7.80 -6.90 15.71
CA TYR A 186 -6.84 -5.82 15.61
C TYR A 186 -6.84 -5.28 14.20
N TYR A 187 -6.88 -3.97 14.06
CA TYR A 187 -6.52 -3.32 12.82
C TYR A 187 -5.00 -3.12 12.82
N ILE A 188 -4.37 -3.61 11.77
CA ILE A 188 -2.94 -3.49 11.55
C ILE A 188 -2.74 -2.66 10.30
N TYR A 189 -1.75 -1.78 10.31
CA TYR A 189 -1.31 -1.03 9.15
C TYR A 189 0.21 -0.87 9.15
N SER A 190 0.81 -0.84 7.98
CA SER A 190 2.24 -0.58 7.82
C SER A 190 2.51 0.07 6.48
N SER A 191 3.43 1.03 6.48
CA SER A 191 4.00 1.63 5.28
C SER A 191 5.49 1.37 5.27
N LEU A 192 6.01 0.91 4.13
CA LEU A 192 7.44 0.84 3.86
C LEU A 192 7.73 1.46 2.51
N LYS A 193 8.65 2.40 2.46
CA LYS A 193 9.15 2.98 1.21
C LYS A 193 10.30 2.12 0.71
N ILE A 194 10.14 1.57 -0.49
CA ILE A 194 11.13 0.69 -1.10
C ILE A 194 11.72 1.40 -2.33
N LEU A 195 13.05 1.51 -2.37
CA LEU A 195 13.81 1.99 -3.52
C LEU A 195 13.73 0.93 -4.62
N GLN A 196 13.05 1.27 -5.72
CA GLN A 196 13.07 0.51 -6.96
C GLN A 196 13.95 1.26 -7.97
N GLY A 197 15.22 1.41 -7.62
CA GLY A 197 16.19 2.05 -8.49
C GLY A 197 16.73 1.07 -9.54
N TYR A 198 17.20 1.63 -10.66
CA TYR A 198 17.92 1.02 -11.81
C TYR A 198 19.16 0.14 -11.48
N THR A 199 19.30 -0.33 -10.25
CA THR A 199 20.35 -1.28 -9.90
C THR A 199 19.97 -2.62 -10.49
N ALA A 200 20.74 -3.09 -11.47
CA ALA A 200 20.63 -4.40 -12.12
C ALA A 200 20.82 -5.61 -11.17
N GLN A 201 20.59 -5.43 -9.86
CA GLN A 201 20.93 -6.35 -8.79
C GLN A 201 19.75 -6.76 -7.89
N SER A 202 18.55 -6.19 -7.98
CA SER A 202 17.44 -6.65 -7.11
C SER A 202 16.73 -7.85 -7.72
N GLU A 203 17.12 -9.08 -7.40
CA GLU A 203 16.29 -10.25 -7.73
C GLU A 203 14.83 -10.07 -7.26
N ASN A 204 13.88 -10.76 -7.89
CA ASN A 204 12.48 -10.71 -7.48
C ASN A 204 12.36 -11.01 -5.98
N PHE A 205 11.73 -10.10 -5.23
CA PHE A 205 11.62 -10.21 -3.79
C PHE A 205 10.18 -10.00 -3.33
N ASN A 206 9.95 -10.33 -2.07
CA ASN A 206 8.66 -10.17 -1.43
C ASN A 206 8.80 -9.40 -0.13
N VAL A 207 7.76 -8.63 0.17
CA VAL A 207 7.52 -8.07 1.49
C VAL A 207 6.26 -8.73 2.04
N ILE A 208 6.32 -9.20 3.29
CA ILE A 208 5.26 -9.99 3.92
C ILE A 208 4.90 -9.35 5.25
N LEU A 209 3.61 -9.06 5.44
CA LEU A 209 3.05 -8.91 6.78
C LEU A 209 2.58 -10.29 7.22
N GLY A 210 3.06 -10.77 8.36
CA GLY A 210 2.71 -12.08 8.86
C GLY A 210 2.46 -12.12 10.35
N ARG A 211 1.77 -13.18 10.78
CA ARG A 211 1.59 -13.52 12.19
C ARG A 211 2.15 -14.90 12.48
N LYS A 212 2.59 -15.11 13.72
CA LYS A 212 3.00 -16.43 14.21
C LYS A 212 2.64 -16.54 15.68
N ARG A 213 2.36 -17.76 16.11
CA ARG A 213 2.25 -18.09 17.54
C ARG A 213 3.63 -18.48 18.04
N LYS A 214 4.00 -18.01 19.23
CA LYS A 214 5.20 -18.48 19.92
C LYS A 214 4.95 -19.90 20.44
N SER A 215 5.09 -20.91 19.58
CA SER A 215 5.05 -22.32 19.95
C SER A 215 6.40 -22.96 19.65
N SER A 216 6.85 -23.83 20.56
CA SER A 216 8.15 -24.46 20.61
C SER A 216 8.56 -25.14 19.28
N ASN A 217 9.82 -24.92 18.91
CA ASN A 217 10.61 -25.58 17.86
C ASN A 217 10.22 -25.42 16.38
N ASN A 218 9.01 -24.98 16.01
CA ASN A 218 8.67 -24.71 14.60
C ASN A 218 7.57 -23.63 14.46
N SER A 219 7.92 -22.37 14.74
CA SER A 219 6.98 -21.26 14.54
C SER A 219 6.81 -20.98 13.04
N TYR A 220 5.74 -21.48 12.43
CA TYR A 220 5.35 -21.15 11.06
C TYR A 220 4.87 -19.70 10.98
N LEU A 221 5.38 -18.94 9.99
CA LEU A 221 4.90 -17.60 9.68
C LEU A 221 3.68 -17.70 8.77
N GLU A 222 2.50 -17.44 9.33
CA GLU A 222 1.27 -17.30 8.57
C GLU A 222 1.28 -15.94 7.87
N LYS A 223 1.18 -15.96 6.53
CA LYS A 223 1.19 -14.75 5.70
C LYS A 223 -0.18 -14.10 5.75
N LEU A 224 -0.25 -12.90 6.32
CA LEU A 224 -1.45 -12.08 6.32
C LEU A 224 -1.57 -11.30 5.01
N GLN A 225 -0.49 -10.66 4.58
CA GLN A 225 -0.44 -9.94 3.30
C GLN A 225 0.93 -10.12 2.64
N LEU A 226 0.95 -10.09 1.32
CA LEU A 226 2.14 -10.33 0.51
C LEU A 226 2.19 -9.32 -0.63
N ARG A 227 3.29 -8.56 -0.71
CA ARG A 227 3.61 -7.72 -1.86
C ARG A 227 4.79 -8.31 -2.62
N LYS A 228 4.60 -8.56 -3.91
CA LYS A 228 5.63 -9.11 -4.80
C LYS A 228 6.25 -7.98 -5.62
N PHE A 229 7.57 -7.96 -5.67
CA PHE A 229 8.35 -7.03 -6.46
C PHE A 229 9.01 -7.76 -7.62
N ARG A 230 8.91 -7.16 -8.81
CA ARG A 230 9.49 -7.69 -10.05
C ARG A 230 10.49 -6.70 -10.61
N ASN A 231 11.56 -7.23 -11.16
CA ASN A 231 12.74 -6.49 -11.62
C ASN A 231 12.52 -5.48 -12.78
N ASN A 232 11.29 -5.34 -13.29
CA ASN A 232 11.01 -4.65 -14.54
C ASN A 232 10.21 -3.35 -14.36
N LYS A 233 9.98 -2.89 -13.13
CA LYS A 233 9.28 -1.63 -12.87
C LYS A 233 10.25 -0.46 -12.97
N ARG A 234 9.80 0.62 -13.61
CA ARG A 234 10.60 1.84 -13.86
C ARG A 234 10.50 2.88 -12.74
N ASP A 235 9.57 2.70 -11.80
CA ASP A 235 9.33 3.68 -10.75
C ASP A 235 10.49 3.66 -9.75
N PRO A 236 11.16 4.80 -9.47
CA PRO A 236 12.35 4.85 -8.62
C PRO A 236 12.08 4.47 -7.16
N TYR A 237 10.81 4.51 -6.74
CA TYR A 237 10.34 4.11 -5.42
C TYR A 237 8.93 3.53 -5.51
N GLU A 238 8.59 2.59 -4.63
CA GLU A 238 7.23 2.11 -4.41
C GLU A 238 6.97 2.05 -2.90
N SER A 239 5.84 2.59 -2.47
CA SER A 239 5.37 2.43 -1.09
C SER A 239 4.59 1.11 -0.97
N VAL A 240 5.08 0.20 -0.13
CA VAL A 240 4.33 -0.96 0.34
C VAL A 240 3.37 -0.50 1.41
N LEU A 241 2.08 -0.63 1.15
CA LEU A 241 1.03 -0.39 2.13
C LEU A 241 0.39 -1.72 2.48
N PHE A 242 0.49 -2.11 3.75
CA PHE A 242 -0.31 -3.18 4.33
C PHE A 242 -1.34 -2.57 5.26
N HIS A 243 -2.57 -3.05 5.19
CA HIS A 243 -3.59 -2.68 6.17
C HIS A 243 -4.75 -3.65 6.18
N GLY A 244 -5.37 -3.85 7.34
CA GLY A 244 -6.54 -4.70 7.45
C GLY A 244 -6.86 -5.11 8.88
N ILE A 245 -8.05 -5.69 9.07
CA ILE A 245 -8.50 -6.23 10.36
C ILE A 245 -8.16 -7.71 10.40
N VAL A 246 -7.52 -8.14 11.49
CA VAL A 246 -7.17 -9.54 11.75
C VAL A 246 -7.49 -9.91 13.19
N TYR A 247 -8.01 -11.12 13.40
CA TYR A 247 -8.13 -11.67 14.74
C TYR A 247 -6.75 -12.15 15.23
N LEU A 248 -6.35 -11.76 16.44
CA LEU A 248 -5.15 -12.23 17.10
C LEU A 248 -5.53 -12.83 18.46
N GLU A 249 -5.05 -14.03 18.76
CA GLU A 249 -5.11 -14.53 20.13
C GLU A 249 -4.05 -13.83 21.00
N ALA A 250 -4.20 -13.92 22.31
CA ALA A 250 -3.16 -13.46 23.23
C ALA A 250 -1.82 -14.17 22.91
N GLU A 251 -0.72 -13.43 23.05
CA GLU A 251 0.65 -13.85 22.75
C GLU A 251 0.97 -14.12 21.27
N TYR A 252 0.06 -13.79 20.34
CA TYR A 252 0.41 -13.78 18.92
C TYR A 252 1.43 -12.69 18.60
N GLU A 253 2.35 -13.05 17.73
CA GLU A 253 3.44 -12.20 17.25
C GLU A 253 3.17 -11.77 15.81
N VAL A 254 3.27 -10.48 15.55
CA VAL A 254 3.17 -9.87 14.22
C VAL A 254 4.54 -9.36 13.82
N VAL A 255 4.92 -9.64 12.58
CA VAL A 255 6.20 -9.23 11.99
C VAL A 255 6.00 -8.73 10.56
N VAL A 256 6.91 -7.87 10.12
CA VAL A 256 7.07 -7.52 8.70
C VAL A 256 8.40 -8.08 8.23
N ASP A 257 8.33 -9.00 7.26
CA ASP A 257 9.47 -9.70 6.68
C ASP A 257 9.77 -9.15 5.28
N VAL A 258 11.03 -8.79 5.04
CA VAL A 258 11.52 -8.28 3.76
C VAL A 258 12.59 -9.25 3.28
N GLN A 259 12.31 -10.03 2.23
CA GLN A 259 13.22 -11.08 1.77
C GLN A 259 14.68 -10.60 1.60
N GLU A 260 15.63 -11.50 1.83
CA GLU A 260 17.06 -11.19 1.94
C GLU A 260 17.64 -10.39 0.77
N ASN A 261 17.17 -10.64 -0.44
CA ASN A 261 17.56 -9.93 -1.65
C ASN A 261 17.11 -8.46 -1.70
N ALA A 262 16.30 -8.01 -0.73
CA ALA A 262 15.81 -6.64 -0.61
C ALA A 262 16.33 -5.90 0.63
N LYS A 263 17.34 -6.44 1.34
CA LYS A 263 17.88 -5.86 2.57
C LYS A 263 18.26 -4.38 2.47
N ASN A 264 18.81 -3.97 1.33
CA ASN A 264 19.30 -2.60 1.10
C ASN A 264 18.32 -1.72 0.34
N LEU A 265 17.09 -2.21 0.11
CA LEU A 265 16.10 -1.51 -0.71
C LEU A 265 15.11 -0.68 0.13
N ILE A 266 15.14 -0.78 1.46
CA ILE A 266 14.28 0.06 2.30
C ILE A 266 14.85 1.48 2.34
N ASP A 267 14.07 2.44 1.85
CA ASP A 267 14.42 3.86 1.90
C ASP A 267 14.23 4.39 3.32
N VAL A 268 15.34 4.60 4.03
CA VAL A 268 15.35 5.18 5.39
C VAL A 268 15.64 6.68 5.41
N SER A 269 15.68 7.35 4.26
CA SER A 269 15.97 8.79 4.17
C SER A 269 14.93 9.67 4.87
N SER A 270 13.67 9.22 4.92
CA SER A 270 12.62 9.87 5.68
C SER A 270 12.31 9.09 6.95
N SER A 271 12.39 9.77 8.09
CA SER A 271 11.97 9.22 9.39
C SER A 271 10.46 8.97 9.47
N PHE A 272 9.69 9.38 8.46
CA PHE A 272 8.23 9.38 8.51
C PHE A 272 7.55 8.49 7.47
N SER A 273 8.29 8.00 6.47
CA SER A 273 7.74 7.17 5.39
C SER A 273 7.50 5.73 5.81
N ASN A 274 8.22 5.27 6.83
CA ASN A 274 8.25 3.87 7.27
C ASN A 274 7.71 3.74 8.68
N TYR A 275 6.51 3.17 8.79
CA TYR A 275 5.82 3.02 10.07
C TYR A 275 5.02 1.73 10.13
N PHE A 276 4.72 1.32 11.36
CA PHE A 276 3.85 0.21 11.68
C PHE A 276 2.91 0.65 12.79
N GLY A 277 1.63 0.34 12.65
CA GLY A 277 0.71 0.47 13.76
C GLY A 277 -0.24 -0.69 13.86
N ILE A 278 -0.68 -0.88 15.08
CA ILE A 278 -1.61 -1.93 15.47
C ILE A 278 -2.50 -1.36 16.56
N TYR A 279 -3.79 -1.67 16.51
CA TYR A 279 -4.65 -1.42 17.65
C TYR A 279 -5.85 -2.36 17.68
N LYS A 280 -6.35 -2.62 18.88
CA LYS A 280 -7.53 -3.45 19.10
C LYS A 280 -8.82 -2.68 18.78
N VAL A 281 -9.67 -3.27 17.93
CA VAL A 281 -11.02 -2.78 17.59
C VAL A 281 -12.12 -3.46 18.42
N GLU A 282 -11.93 -4.74 18.77
CA GLU A 282 -12.88 -5.57 19.53
C GLU A 282 -12.15 -6.61 20.37
#